data_AF-E6VUL6-F1
#
_entry.id   AF-E6VUL6-F1
#
_cell.length_a   1.000
_cell.length_b   1.000
_cell.length_c   1.000
_cell.angle_alpha   90.00
_cell.angle_beta   90.00
_cell.angle_gamma   90.00
#
_symmetry.space_group_name_H-M   'P 1'
#
loop_
_entity.id
_entity.type
_entity.pdbx_description
1 polymer ?
#
loop_
_entity_poly.entity_id
_entity_poly.type
_entity_poly.pdbx_seq_one_letter_code
_entity_poly.pdbx_strand_id
1 'polypeptide(L)'
;MIRTIILENFMAHERTELELGPGITALTGANNTGKSAIVEALRCVATNPAPNHCIRHGAKEARVTLTMDDGAKVVWIRKKRSAGYEITLPGNSEPEEPFWKLQGKVPDEVRALLRLDLVELETGEPIDVHVGNQREPVFLLNRPDSNVAAFFAASTESAHLLAMQNVLKARTTEAKRRERELEARTRRIEAELDTLAALPDITLRMGETRQLEATAKQLQGAMPILEQHMKDIRRTEAGRDALGRSATILKTLGSVPELSPVAGLRALVADMDRASDRLAAAGRTRATLAPLAAPPLSEDTGRLAELCERLQKTAAGLRKAEVRNRAMADLLTPTAMENSAYLVALVDEMLAARYRLKRVARREAVLRTIAEPPRLEQDARLGSLLADLRRLTGLRQAAEGELAELETRLQTVRDTLGARLAELGGCPTCGARIDADSFLDRGHVHGR
;
A
#
# COMPACT_ATOMS: atom_id res chain seq x y z
N MET A 1 -31.13 -62.45 -9.02
CA MET A 1 -30.72 -63.72 -9.67
C MET A 1 -30.40 -63.47 -11.13
N ILE A 2 -29.41 -64.14 -11.74
CA ILE A 2 -29.13 -64.00 -13.18
C ILE A 2 -30.23 -64.71 -13.98
N ARG A 3 -30.93 -63.95 -14.83
CA ARG A 3 -31.99 -64.45 -15.73
C ARG A 3 -31.48 -64.68 -17.15
N THR A 4 -30.67 -63.77 -17.68
CA THR A 4 -30.19 -63.87 -19.06
C THR A 4 -28.70 -63.56 -19.14
N ILE A 5 -27.99 -64.35 -19.93
CA ILE A 5 -26.58 -64.14 -20.29
C ILE A 5 -26.48 -63.95 -21.79
N ILE A 6 -25.90 -62.83 -22.24
CA ILE A 6 -25.63 -62.56 -23.65
C ILE A 6 -24.13 -62.37 -23.84
N LEU A 7 -23.54 -63.15 -24.75
CA LEU A 7 -22.14 -63.08 -25.15
C LEU A 7 -22.06 -62.56 -26.58
N GLU A 8 -21.26 -61.52 -26.80
CA GLU A 8 -21.01 -60.96 -28.13
C GLU A 8 -19.50 -60.85 -28.35
N ASN A 9 -19.01 -61.48 -29.43
CA ASN A 9 -17.59 -61.52 -29.79
C ASN A 9 -16.66 -61.97 -28.65
N PHE A 10 -17.17 -62.86 -27.78
CA PHE A 10 -16.46 -63.36 -26.60
C PHE A 10 -15.94 -64.78 -26.86
N MET A 11 -14.61 -64.94 -26.91
CA MET A 11 -13.92 -66.19 -27.24
C MET A 11 -14.47 -66.83 -28.54
N ALA A 12 -15.02 -68.05 -28.46
CA ALA A 12 -15.58 -68.79 -29.59
C ALA A 12 -17.02 -68.36 -29.95
N HIS A 13 -17.63 -67.45 -29.20
CA HIS A 13 -19.01 -67.00 -29.40
C HIS A 13 -19.03 -65.69 -30.21
N GLU A 14 -19.66 -65.71 -31.38
CA GLU A 14 -19.97 -64.49 -32.14
C GLU A 14 -21.15 -63.77 -31.50
N ARG A 15 -22.25 -64.49 -31.32
CA ARG A 15 -23.38 -64.09 -30.47
C ARG A 15 -24.01 -65.32 -29.84
N THR A 16 -24.23 -65.31 -28.53
CA THR A 16 -24.90 -66.40 -27.81
C THR A 16 -25.76 -65.79 -26.72
N GLU A 17 -27.00 -66.24 -26.64
CA GLU A 17 -28.00 -65.76 -25.68
C GLU A 17 -28.56 -66.96 -24.94
N LEU A 18 -28.54 -66.89 -23.62
CA LEU A 18 -28.91 -67.97 -22.71
C LEU A 18 -29.91 -67.42 -21.70
N GLU A 19 -31.13 -67.93 -21.74
CA GLU A 19 -32.11 -67.72 -20.69
C GLU A 19 -31.95 -68.81 -19.61
N LEU A 20 -31.75 -68.37 -18.38
CA LEU A 20 -31.61 -69.23 -17.21
C LEU A 20 -32.95 -69.36 -16.51
N GLY A 21 -33.34 -70.60 -16.23
CA GLY A 21 -34.52 -70.90 -15.42
C GLY A 21 -34.23 -70.78 -13.92
N PRO A 22 -35.27 -70.75 -13.08
CA PRO A 22 -35.11 -70.82 -11.64
C PRO A 22 -34.52 -72.18 -11.25
N GLY A 23 -33.42 -72.17 -10.49
CA GLY A 23 -32.76 -73.39 -9.99
C GLY A 23 -31.50 -73.76 -10.76
N ILE A 24 -31.36 -75.04 -11.13
CA ILE A 24 -30.13 -75.58 -11.71
C ILE A 24 -30.23 -75.56 -13.23
N THR A 25 -29.32 -74.82 -13.88
CA THR A 25 -29.14 -74.88 -15.33
C THR A 25 -27.97 -75.80 -15.66
N ALA A 26 -28.25 -76.91 -16.36
CA ALA A 26 -27.21 -77.86 -16.78
C ALA A 26 -26.84 -77.63 -18.26
N LEU A 27 -25.60 -77.20 -18.52
CA LEU A 27 -25.06 -77.02 -19.87
C LEU A 27 -24.32 -78.29 -20.34
N THR A 28 -24.96 -79.08 -21.19
CA THR A 28 -24.41 -80.33 -21.74
C THR A 28 -23.97 -80.18 -23.21
N GLY A 29 -22.99 -80.96 -23.64
CA GLY A 29 -22.51 -80.92 -25.04
C GLY A 29 -21.12 -81.56 -25.20
N ALA A 30 -20.63 -81.65 -26.44
CA ALA A 30 -19.27 -82.15 -26.70
C ALA A 30 -18.19 -81.23 -26.10
N ASN A 31 -16.97 -81.76 -25.92
CA ASN A 31 -15.84 -80.94 -25.49
C ASN A 31 -15.50 -79.88 -26.54
N ASN A 32 -14.95 -78.74 -26.10
CA ASN A 32 -14.52 -77.64 -26.97
C ASN A 32 -15.64 -76.93 -27.76
N THR A 33 -16.90 -77.03 -27.29
CA THR A 33 -18.07 -76.38 -27.90
C THR A 33 -18.35 -74.97 -27.36
N GLY A 34 -17.51 -74.46 -26.44
CA GLY A 34 -17.69 -73.13 -25.83
C GLY A 34 -18.38 -73.12 -24.47
N LYS A 35 -18.77 -74.28 -23.91
CA LYS A 35 -19.39 -74.35 -22.56
C LYS A 35 -18.57 -73.64 -21.48
N SER A 36 -17.24 -73.84 -21.48
CA SER A 36 -16.34 -73.19 -20.53
C SER A 36 -16.25 -71.66 -20.73
N ALA A 37 -16.51 -71.16 -21.94
CA ALA A 37 -16.50 -69.72 -22.20
C ALA A 37 -17.66 -69.00 -21.52
N ILE A 38 -18.80 -69.68 -21.28
CA ILE A 38 -19.92 -69.11 -20.52
C ILE A 38 -19.51 -68.88 -19.05
N VAL A 39 -18.83 -69.86 -18.46
CA VAL A 39 -18.29 -69.75 -17.09
C VAL A 39 -17.23 -68.66 -17.01
N GLU A 40 -16.35 -68.59 -18.01
CA GLU A 40 -15.31 -67.55 -18.08
C GLU A 40 -15.90 -66.15 -18.29
N ALA A 41 -17.00 -66.04 -19.03
CA ALA A 41 -17.72 -64.78 -19.18
C ALA A 41 -18.24 -64.28 -17.84
N LEU A 42 -18.87 -65.14 -17.04
CA LEU A 42 -19.31 -64.79 -15.68
C LEU A 42 -18.13 -64.35 -14.80
N ARG A 43 -17.00 -65.07 -14.87
CA ARG A 43 -15.76 -64.69 -14.17
C ARG A 43 -15.25 -63.31 -14.60
N CYS A 44 -15.30 -63.00 -15.90
CA CYS A 44 -14.88 -61.71 -16.43
C CYS A 44 -15.72 -60.54 -15.90
N VAL A 45 -17.05 -60.70 -15.85
CA VAL A 45 -17.94 -59.67 -15.29
C VAL A 45 -17.72 -59.51 -13.79
N ALA A 46 -17.47 -60.60 -13.06
CA ALA A 46 -17.33 -60.56 -11.60
C ALA A 46 -15.98 -60.05 -11.11
N THR A 47 -14.88 -60.32 -11.83
CA THR A 47 -13.51 -60.07 -11.30
C THR A 47 -12.64 -59.17 -12.18
N ASN A 48 -13.10 -58.76 -13.37
CA ASN A 48 -12.34 -57.94 -14.33
C ASN A 48 -10.87 -58.39 -14.52
N PRO A 49 -10.60 -59.67 -14.82
CA PRO A 49 -9.25 -60.20 -14.85
C PRO A 49 -8.37 -59.52 -15.91
N ALA A 50 -7.05 -59.54 -15.67
CA ALA A 50 -6.04 -59.08 -16.62
C ALA A 50 -6.13 -59.86 -17.95
N PRO A 51 -5.72 -59.29 -19.09
CA PRO A 51 -6.08 -59.82 -20.41
C PRO A 51 -5.50 -61.20 -20.69
N ASN A 52 -6.39 -62.19 -20.76
CA ASN A 52 -6.14 -63.51 -21.35
C ASN A 52 -7.12 -63.71 -22.53
N HIS A 53 -6.77 -63.23 -23.72
CA HIS A 53 -7.41 -63.56 -25.01
C HIS A 53 -8.96 -63.71 -25.05
N CYS A 54 -9.73 -62.80 -24.42
CA CYS A 54 -11.19 -62.92 -24.36
C CYS A 54 -11.92 -62.43 -25.63
N ILE A 55 -11.27 -61.63 -26.47
CA ILE A 55 -11.87 -61.04 -27.69
C ILE A 55 -11.75 -62.04 -28.84
N ARG A 56 -12.86 -62.36 -29.50
CA ARG A 56 -12.90 -63.22 -30.70
C ARG A 56 -11.97 -62.71 -31.79
N HIS A 57 -11.26 -63.61 -32.48
CA HIS A 57 -10.40 -63.24 -33.61
C HIS A 57 -11.20 -62.47 -34.68
N GLY A 58 -10.68 -61.30 -35.09
CA GLY A 58 -11.33 -60.41 -36.06
C GLY A 58 -12.25 -59.35 -35.46
N ALA A 59 -12.62 -59.46 -34.17
CA ALA A 59 -13.46 -58.46 -33.50
C ALA A 59 -12.64 -57.33 -32.84
N LYS A 60 -13.25 -56.15 -32.72
CA LYS A 60 -12.63 -54.97 -32.06
C LYS A 60 -12.85 -54.94 -30.55
N GLU A 61 -13.96 -55.54 -30.09
CA GLU A 61 -14.35 -55.61 -28.69
C GLU A 61 -15.18 -56.86 -28.41
N ALA A 62 -15.25 -57.27 -27.14
CA ALA A 62 -16.14 -58.31 -26.63
C ALA A 62 -17.10 -57.70 -25.61
N ARG A 63 -18.35 -58.16 -25.59
CA ARG A 63 -19.38 -57.71 -24.63
C ARG A 63 -20.01 -58.92 -23.96
N VAL A 64 -20.16 -58.84 -22.64
CA VAL A 64 -20.89 -59.83 -21.84
C VAL A 64 -21.98 -59.09 -21.08
N THR A 65 -23.23 -59.43 -21.33
CA THR A 65 -24.40 -58.82 -20.69
C THR A 65 -25.05 -59.82 -19.75
N LEU A 66 -25.24 -59.42 -18.51
CA LEU A 66 -26.03 -60.14 -17.52
C LEU A 66 -27.29 -59.34 -17.21
N THR A 67 -28.45 -59.98 -17.27
CA THR A 67 -29.73 -59.38 -16.85
C THR A 67 -30.23 -60.10 -15.61
N MET A 68 -30.59 -59.32 -14.60
CA MET A 68 -31.13 -59.76 -13.33
C MET A 68 -32.65 -59.95 -13.41
N ASP A 69 -33.19 -60.72 -12.48
CA ASP A 69 -34.62 -60.92 -12.26
C ASP A 69 -35.37 -59.62 -11.88
N ASP A 70 -34.71 -58.72 -11.15
CA ASP A 70 -35.22 -57.38 -10.82
C ASP A 70 -35.19 -56.38 -11.99
N GLY A 71 -34.67 -56.81 -13.15
CA GLY A 71 -34.53 -55.98 -14.35
C GLY A 71 -33.24 -55.18 -14.43
N ALA A 72 -32.36 -55.26 -13.43
CA ALA A 72 -31.03 -54.64 -13.51
C ALA A 72 -30.18 -55.33 -14.59
N LYS A 73 -29.34 -54.56 -15.27
CA LYS A 73 -28.49 -55.04 -16.36
C LYS A 73 -27.05 -54.61 -16.14
N VAL A 74 -26.11 -55.55 -16.28
CA VAL A 74 -24.68 -55.29 -16.22
C VAL A 74 -24.06 -55.72 -17.54
N VAL A 75 -23.34 -54.81 -18.19
CA VAL A 75 -22.58 -55.11 -19.41
C VAL A 75 -21.11 -54.91 -19.13
N TRP A 76 -20.32 -55.97 -19.20
CA TRP A 76 -18.88 -55.89 -19.24
C TRP A 76 -18.40 -55.77 -20.68
N ILE A 77 -17.53 -54.78 -20.93
CA ILE A 77 -17.03 -54.47 -22.26
C ILE A 77 -15.52 -54.54 -22.24
N ARG A 78 -14.94 -55.32 -23.16
CA ARG A 78 -13.49 -55.44 -23.31
C ARG A 78 -13.03 -54.97 -24.67
N LYS A 79 -12.18 -53.96 -24.67
CA LYS A 79 -11.41 -53.47 -25.82
C LYS A 79 -9.95 -53.90 -25.70
N LYS A 80 -9.17 -53.77 -26.79
CA LYS A 80 -7.75 -54.18 -26.84
C LYS A 80 -6.88 -53.57 -25.73
N ARG A 81 -7.20 -52.37 -25.24
CA ARG A 81 -6.42 -51.62 -24.23
C ARG A 81 -7.16 -51.32 -22.93
N SER A 82 -8.45 -51.65 -22.82
CA SER A 82 -9.27 -51.29 -21.66
C SER A 82 -10.44 -52.23 -21.46
N ALA A 83 -10.86 -52.41 -20.21
CA ALA A 83 -12.17 -52.92 -19.86
C ALA A 83 -13.04 -51.79 -19.31
N GLY A 84 -14.35 -51.94 -19.43
CA GLY A 84 -15.34 -51.05 -18.85
C GLY A 84 -16.63 -51.77 -18.51
N TYR A 85 -17.51 -51.06 -17.81
CA TYR A 85 -18.83 -51.56 -17.40
C TYR A 85 -19.92 -50.54 -17.76
N GLU A 86 -21.06 -51.02 -18.23
CA GLU A 86 -22.31 -50.27 -18.33
C GLU A 86 -23.31 -50.91 -17.38
N ILE A 87 -24.01 -50.09 -16.58
CA ILE A 87 -24.98 -50.55 -15.59
C ILE A 87 -26.32 -49.89 -15.91
N THR A 88 -27.39 -50.67 -15.88
CA THR A 88 -28.76 -50.16 -15.98
C THR A 88 -29.50 -50.61 -14.73
N LEU A 89 -29.95 -49.64 -13.92
CA LEU A 89 -30.73 -49.91 -12.71
C LEU A 89 -32.17 -50.32 -13.06
N PRO A 90 -32.85 -51.07 -12.18
CA PRO A 90 -34.26 -51.45 -12.35
C PRO A 90 -35.15 -50.24 -12.65
N GLY A 91 -35.89 -50.29 -13.76
CA GLY A 91 -36.83 -49.24 -14.15
C GLY A 91 -36.24 -48.09 -14.98
N ASN A 92 -34.92 -48.02 -15.17
CA ASN A 92 -34.31 -47.09 -16.11
C ASN A 92 -34.24 -47.71 -17.51
N SER A 93 -34.54 -46.92 -18.53
CA SER A 93 -34.45 -47.32 -19.94
C SER A 93 -33.06 -47.11 -20.54
N GLU A 94 -32.24 -46.25 -19.93
CA GLU A 94 -30.88 -45.94 -20.40
C GLU A 94 -29.82 -46.38 -19.38
N PRO A 95 -28.66 -46.88 -19.84
CA PRO A 95 -27.53 -47.19 -18.97
C PRO A 95 -26.94 -45.91 -18.37
N GLU A 96 -26.38 -46.04 -17.17
CA GLU A 96 -25.56 -45.00 -16.56
C GLU A 96 -24.27 -44.77 -17.37
N GLU A 97 -23.55 -43.69 -17.04
CA GLU A 97 -22.28 -43.39 -17.69
C GLU A 97 -21.31 -44.59 -17.58
N PRO A 98 -20.72 -45.03 -18.71
CA PRO A 98 -19.90 -46.23 -18.71
C PRO A 98 -18.61 -46.01 -17.91
N PHE A 99 -18.34 -46.93 -17.00
CA PHE A 99 -17.11 -46.95 -16.22
C PHE A 99 -15.94 -47.43 -17.08
N TRP A 100 -14.89 -46.62 -17.21
CA TRP A 100 -13.66 -46.99 -17.93
C TRP A 100 -12.42 -46.84 -17.05
N LYS A 101 -11.29 -47.42 -17.50
CA LYS A 101 -9.96 -47.29 -16.86
C LYS A 101 -9.89 -47.80 -15.42
N LEU A 102 -10.62 -48.87 -15.12
CA LEU A 102 -10.73 -49.42 -13.76
C LEU A 102 -9.47 -50.15 -13.23
N GLN A 103 -8.38 -50.21 -14.00
CA GLN A 103 -7.11 -50.85 -13.61
C GLN A 103 -7.25 -52.29 -13.05
N GLY A 104 -8.22 -53.07 -13.55
CA GLY A 104 -8.49 -54.43 -13.07
C GLY A 104 -9.39 -54.49 -11.83
N LYS A 105 -9.93 -53.36 -11.36
CA LYS A 105 -10.97 -53.30 -10.34
C LYS A 105 -12.37 -53.41 -10.96
N VAL A 106 -13.33 -53.75 -10.13
CA VAL A 106 -14.77 -53.84 -10.46
C VAL A 106 -15.47 -52.68 -9.74
N PRO A 107 -16.38 -51.94 -10.39
CA PRO A 107 -17.14 -50.87 -9.73
C PRO A 107 -17.97 -51.39 -8.54
N ASP A 108 -18.13 -50.57 -7.51
CA ASP A 108 -18.85 -50.95 -6.29
C ASP A 108 -20.32 -51.25 -6.58
N GLU A 109 -20.94 -50.60 -7.58
CA GLU A 109 -22.33 -50.91 -7.97
C GLU A 109 -22.46 -52.32 -8.56
N VAL A 110 -21.48 -52.74 -9.39
CA VAL A 110 -21.46 -54.09 -9.97
C VAL A 110 -21.26 -55.14 -8.87
N ARG A 111 -20.37 -54.87 -7.91
CA ARG A 111 -20.13 -55.74 -6.74
C ARG A 111 -21.39 -55.91 -5.91
N ALA A 112 -22.08 -54.81 -5.60
CA ALA A 112 -23.31 -54.81 -4.82
C ALA A 112 -24.45 -55.58 -5.52
N LEU A 113 -24.52 -55.50 -6.85
CA LEU A 113 -25.57 -56.12 -7.66
C LEU A 113 -25.35 -57.61 -7.87
N LEU A 114 -24.14 -58.01 -8.30
CA LEU A 114 -23.83 -59.41 -8.61
C LEU A 114 -23.57 -60.23 -7.34
N ARG A 115 -22.94 -59.63 -6.33
CA ARG A 115 -22.52 -60.32 -5.08
C ARG A 115 -21.71 -61.60 -5.35
N LEU A 116 -20.82 -61.54 -6.34
CA LEU A 116 -19.92 -62.62 -6.75
C LEU A 116 -18.46 -62.31 -6.39
N ASP A 117 -18.23 -61.57 -5.30
CA ASP A 117 -16.89 -61.20 -4.85
C ASP A 117 -16.10 -62.41 -4.35
N LEU A 118 -14.77 -62.34 -4.48
CA LEU A 118 -13.86 -63.32 -3.89
C LEU A 118 -13.88 -63.18 -2.37
N VAL A 119 -13.80 -64.29 -1.67
CA VAL A 119 -13.66 -64.32 -0.21
C VAL A 119 -12.20 -64.04 0.14
N GLU A 120 -11.96 -62.86 0.70
CA GLU A 120 -10.64 -62.46 1.19
C GLU A 120 -10.26 -63.24 2.45
N LEU A 121 -9.03 -63.74 2.52
CA LEU A 121 -8.48 -64.47 3.66
C LEU A 121 -7.45 -63.62 4.41
N GLU A 122 -7.33 -63.81 5.73
CA GLU A 122 -6.27 -63.17 6.53
C GLU A 122 -4.85 -63.60 6.09
N THR A 123 -4.73 -64.87 5.69
CA THR A 123 -3.49 -65.46 5.20
C THR A 123 -3.80 -66.36 4.00
N GLY A 124 -3.20 -66.07 2.86
CA GLY A 124 -3.32 -66.88 1.64
C GLY A 124 -3.92 -66.12 0.45
N GLU A 125 -4.24 -66.87 -0.60
CA GLU A 125 -4.89 -66.32 -1.79
C GLU A 125 -6.41 -66.23 -1.58
N PRO A 126 -7.09 -65.21 -2.17
CA PRO A 126 -8.55 -65.11 -2.14
C PRO A 126 -9.22 -66.34 -2.74
N ILE A 127 -10.35 -66.75 -2.18
CA ILE A 127 -11.08 -67.95 -2.60
C ILE A 127 -12.34 -67.56 -3.39
N ASP A 128 -12.50 -68.17 -4.55
CA ASP A 128 -13.74 -68.09 -5.34
C ASP A 128 -14.70 -69.22 -4.92
N VAL A 129 -15.78 -68.87 -4.21
CA VAL A 129 -16.83 -69.80 -3.79
C VAL A 129 -17.97 -69.89 -4.80
N HIS A 130 -18.02 -68.95 -5.75
CA HIS A 130 -19.13 -68.80 -6.67
C HIS A 130 -18.89 -69.52 -7.99
N VAL A 131 -17.64 -69.53 -8.48
CA VAL A 131 -17.27 -70.13 -9.75
C VAL A 131 -16.21 -71.22 -9.56
N GLY A 132 -16.66 -72.46 -9.45
CA GLY A 132 -15.78 -73.62 -9.32
C GLY A 132 -14.86 -73.83 -10.53
N ASN A 133 -13.62 -74.26 -10.27
CA ASN A 133 -12.65 -74.61 -11.29
C ASN A 133 -12.77 -76.11 -11.66
N GLN A 134 -12.82 -76.44 -12.95
CA GLN A 134 -12.93 -77.81 -13.44
C GLN A 134 -11.72 -78.70 -13.05
N ARG A 135 -10.56 -78.09 -12.74
CA ARG A 135 -9.32 -78.80 -12.39
C ARG A 135 -9.04 -78.86 -10.89
N GLU A 136 -9.82 -78.17 -10.06
CA GLU A 136 -9.62 -78.14 -8.62
C GLU A 136 -10.77 -78.85 -7.91
N PRO A 137 -10.51 -79.62 -6.84
CA PRO A 137 -11.56 -80.26 -6.08
C PRO A 137 -12.54 -79.22 -5.49
N VAL A 138 -13.82 -79.60 -5.40
CA VAL A 138 -14.94 -78.76 -4.93
C VAL A 138 -14.81 -78.37 -3.44
N PHE A 139 -13.93 -79.04 -2.71
CA PHE A 139 -13.60 -78.73 -1.32
C PHE A 139 -12.15 -78.28 -1.25
N LEU A 140 -11.83 -77.34 -0.35
CA LEU A 140 -10.51 -76.74 -0.10
C LEU A 140 -9.40 -77.74 0.32
N LEU A 141 -9.57 -79.03 0.01
CA LEU A 141 -8.69 -80.17 0.26
C LEU A 141 -7.34 -80.07 -0.45
N ASN A 142 -7.22 -79.22 -1.48
CA ASN A 142 -5.97 -78.94 -2.18
C ASN A 142 -5.24 -77.70 -1.63
N ARG A 143 -5.79 -77.03 -0.61
CA ARG A 143 -5.19 -75.87 0.03
C ARG A 143 -4.60 -76.26 1.39
N PRO A 144 -3.56 -75.55 1.89
CA PRO A 144 -3.02 -75.79 3.22
C PRO A 144 -4.10 -75.64 4.31
N ASP A 145 -4.01 -76.43 5.38
CA ASP A 145 -4.93 -76.40 6.52
C ASP A 145 -5.10 -74.98 7.11
N SER A 146 -4.06 -74.15 7.04
CA SER A 146 -4.10 -72.74 7.44
C SER A 146 -5.10 -71.92 6.65
N ASN A 147 -5.19 -72.12 5.33
CA ASN A 147 -6.10 -71.39 4.46
C ASN A 147 -7.54 -71.86 4.66
N VAL A 148 -7.73 -73.16 4.92
CA VAL A 148 -9.04 -73.73 5.25
C VAL A 148 -9.56 -73.13 6.55
N ALA A 149 -8.72 -73.09 7.60
CA ALA A 149 -9.07 -72.47 8.87
C ALA A 149 -9.37 -70.96 8.73
N ALA A 150 -8.54 -70.23 7.96
CA ALA A 150 -8.75 -68.81 7.67
C ALA A 150 -10.06 -68.56 6.90
N PHE A 151 -10.43 -69.43 5.96
CA PHE A 151 -11.69 -69.34 5.24
C PHE A 151 -12.90 -69.52 6.16
N PHE A 152 -12.87 -70.52 7.05
CA PHE A 152 -13.93 -70.70 8.05
C PHE A 152 -13.98 -69.53 9.05
N ALA A 153 -12.83 -68.99 9.46
CA ALA A 153 -12.76 -67.80 10.30
C ALA A 153 -13.31 -66.54 9.61
N ALA A 154 -13.04 -66.36 8.31
CA ALA A 154 -13.59 -65.27 7.51
C ALA A 154 -15.11 -65.40 7.30
N SER A 155 -15.65 -66.63 7.33
CA SER A 155 -17.08 -66.89 7.24
C SER A 155 -17.85 -66.60 8.55
N THR A 156 -17.15 -66.31 9.64
CA THR A 156 -17.74 -66.02 10.95
C THR A 156 -17.55 -64.56 11.37
N GLU A 157 -18.33 -64.12 12.35
CA GLU A 157 -18.46 -62.76 12.93
C GLU A 157 -17.12 -62.01 13.19
N SER A 158 -16.03 -62.76 13.28
CA SER A 158 -14.63 -62.32 13.35
C SER A 158 -14.21 -61.34 12.23
N ALA A 159 -14.61 -61.57 10.97
CA ALA A 159 -14.29 -60.66 9.86
C ALA A 159 -14.93 -59.27 10.06
N HIS A 160 -16.16 -59.24 10.61
CA HIS A 160 -16.86 -58.01 10.91
C HIS A 160 -16.20 -57.25 12.07
N LEU A 161 -15.75 -57.97 13.11
CA LEU A 161 -15.02 -57.39 14.24
C LEU A 161 -13.67 -56.78 13.81
N LEU A 162 -12.97 -57.40 12.88
CA LEU A 162 -11.72 -56.88 12.32
C LEU A 162 -11.94 -55.62 11.48
N ALA A 163 -12.99 -55.61 10.66
CA ALA A 163 -13.40 -54.42 9.92
C ALA A 163 -13.73 -53.25 10.87
N MET A 164 -14.48 -53.51 11.94
CA MET A 164 -14.77 -52.52 13.00
C MET A 164 -13.48 -52.02 13.68
N GLN A 165 -12.54 -52.92 13.99
CA GLN A 165 -11.28 -52.54 14.63
C GLN A 165 -10.44 -51.64 13.72
N ASN A 166 -10.39 -51.93 12.41
CA ASN A 166 -9.66 -51.12 11.44
C ASN A 166 -10.29 -49.72 11.29
N VAL A 167 -11.62 -49.63 11.25
CA VAL A 167 -12.33 -48.34 11.24
C VAL A 167 -12.03 -47.53 12.51
N LEU A 168 -12.03 -48.16 13.68
CA LEU A 168 -11.69 -47.50 14.95
C LEU A 168 -10.24 -47.01 14.98
N LYS A 169 -9.28 -47.81 14.51
CA LYS A 169 -7.87 -47.41 14.38
C LYS A 169 -7.72 -46.21 13.44
N ALA A 170 -8.38 -46.22 12.29
CA ALA A 170 -8.36 -45.11 11.34
C ALA A 170 -8.90 -43.82 11.98
N ARG A 171 -10.09 -43.88 12.61
CA ARG A 171 -10.69 -42.72 13.30
C ARG A 171 -9.80 -42.15 14.40
N THR A 172 -9.19 -43.02 15.21
CA THR A 172 -8.31 -42.60 16.31
C THR A 172 -7.05 -41.90 15.79
N THR A 173 -6.49 -42.42 14.69
CA THR A 173 -5.29 -41.83 14.07
C THR A 173 -5.60 -40.47 13.47
N GLU A 174 -6.75 -40.34 12.80
CA GLU A 174 -7.20 -39.07 12.22
C GLU A 174 -7.53 -38.03 13.30
N ALA A 175 -8.18 -38.43 14.40
CA ALA A 175 -8.45 -37.56 15.54
C ALA A 175 -7.15 -37.00 16.15
N LYS A 176 -6.14 -37.87 16.40
CA LYS A 176 -4.82 -37.44 16.89
C LYS A 176 -4.10 -36.51 15.92
N ARG A 177 -4.22 -36.74 14.61
CA ARG A 177 -3.66 -35.82 13.61
C ARG A 177 -4.31 -34.45 13.69
N ARG A 178 -5.65 -34.42 13.78
CA ARG A 178 -6.44 -33.20 13.85
C ARG A 178 -6.17 -32.41 15.13
N GLU A 179 -6.01 -33.09 16.26
CA GLU A 179 -5.61 -32.49 17.54
C GLU A 179 -4.27 -31.75 17.41
N ARG A 180 -3.24 -32.41 16.87
CA ARG A 180 -1.92 -31.80 16.65
C ARG A 180 -1.97 -30.59 15.71
N GLU A 181 -2.76 -30.67 14.66
CA GLU A 181 -2.95 -29.57 13.71
C GLU A 181 -3.63 -28.36 14.38
N LEU A 182 -4.67 -28.62 15.17
CA LEU A 182 -5.36 -27.58 15.93
C LEU A 182 -4.44 -26.94 16.98
N GLU A 183 -3.67 -27.72 17.73
CA GLU A 183 -2.68 -27.19 18.67
C GLU A 183 -1.65 -26.30 17.98
N ALA A 184 -1.10 -26.74 16.83
CA ALA A 184 -0.15 -25.94 16.07
C ALA A 184 -0.78 -24.62 15.59
N ARG A 185 -2.04 -24.67 15.16
CA ARG A 185 -2.81 -23.49 14.75
C ARG A 185 -3.07 -22.54 15.91
N THR A 186 -3.43 -23.05 17.07
CA THR A 186 -3.64 -22.25 18.29
C THR A 186 -2.35 -21.53 18.67
N ARG A 187 -1.21 -22.24 18.75
CA ARG A 187 0.09 -21.63 19.06
C ARG A 187 0.48 -20.54 18.07
N ARG A 188 0.17 -20.74 16.78
CA ARG A 188 0.42 -19.72 15.76
C ARG A 188 -0.44 -18.48 15.96
N ILE A 189 -1.73 -18.66 16.23
CA ILE A 189 -2.65 -17.55 16.50
C ILE A 189 -2.25 -16.80 17.77
N GLU A 190 -1.85 -17.50 18.82
CA GLU A 190 -1.33 -16.89 20.06
C GLU A 190 -0.09 -16.04 19.76
N ALA A 191 0.88 -16.56 19.00
CA ALA A 191 2.05 -15.80 18.58
C ALA A 191 1.68 -14.57 17.72
N GLU A 192 0.71 -14.69 16.82
CA GLU A 192 0.20 -13.56 16.03
C GLU A 192 -0.48 -12.50 16.91
N LEU A 193 -1.26 -12.91 17.92
CA LEU A 193 -1.88 -12.00 18.90
C LEU A 193 -0.83 -11.30 19.76
N ASP A 194 0.25 -11.99 20.15
CA ASP A 194 1.36 -11.38 20.90
C ASP A 194 2.04 -10.25 20.11
N THR A 195 2.13 -10.36 18.78
CA THR A 195 2.65 -9.25 17.96
C THR A 195 1.78 -7.99 18.04
N LEU A 196 0.49 -8.15 18.36
CA LEU A 196 -0.48 -7.07 18.48
C LEU A 196 -0.58 -6.52 19.91
N ALA A 197 0.22 -7.02 20.85
CA ALA A 197 0.20 -6.59 22.25
C ALA A 197 0.45 -5.08 22.45
N ALA A 198 1.08 -4.41 21.48
CA ALA A 198 1.34 -2.96 21.52
C ALA A 198 0.15 -2.08 21.10
N LEU A 199 -0.92 -2.64 20.52
CA LEU A 199 -2.08 -1.87 20.05
C LEU A 199 -2.79 -1.05 21.16
N PRO A 200 -2.96 -1.56 22.39
CA PRO A 200 -3.56 -0.77 23.46
C PRO A 200 -2.72 0.47 23.82
N ASP A 201 -1.39 0.34 23.88
CA ASP A 201 -0.49 1.47 24.17
C ASP A 201 -0.52 2.51 23.03
N ILE A 202 -0.53 2.06 21.77
CA ILE A 202 -0.70 2.95 20.62
C ILE A 202 -2.03 3.69 20.70
N THR A 203 -3.11 3.01 21.07
CA THR A 203 -4.45 3.61 21.21
C THR A 203 -4.47 4.66 22.32
N LEU A 204 -3.82 4.39 23.45
CA LEU A 204 -3.67 5.34 24.54
C LEU A 204 -2.90 6.59 24.10
N ARG A 205 -1.73 6.42 23.47
CA ARG A 205 -0.91 7.52 22.96
C ARG A 205 -1.62 8.34 21.88
N MET A 206 -2.43 7.72 21.03
CA MET A 206 -3.27 8.43 20.08
C MET A 206 -4.32 9.30 20.78
N GLY A 207 -4.90 8.81 21.87
CA GLY A 207 -5.80 9.59 22.73
C GLY A 207 -5.12 10.81 23.33
N GLU A 208 -3.94 10.62 23.92
CA GLU A 208 -3.12 11.72 24.48
C GLU A 208 -2.73 12.74 23.41
N THR A 209 -2.31 12.27 22.24
CA THR A 209 -1.93 13.14 21.11
C THR A 209 -3.12 13.99 20.65
N ARG A 210 -4.33 13.43 20.58
CA ARG A 210 -5.55 14.18 20.24
C ARG A 210 -5.88 15.24 21.30
N GLN A 211 -5.69 14.94 22.57
CA GLN A 211 -5.89 15.92 23.65
C GLN A 211 -4.87 17.06 23.55
N LEU A 212 -3.61 16.75 23.28
CA LEU A 212 -2.56 17.75 23.05
C LEU A 212 -2.87 18.61 21.83
N GLU A 213 -3.32 18.02 20.72
CA GLU A 213 -3.73 18.76 19.52
C GLU A 213 -4.91 19.70 19.81
N ALA A 214 -5.93 19.24 20.55
CA ALA A 214 -7.05 20.07 20.94
C ALA A 214 -6.59 21.26 21.80
N THR A 215 -5.68 21.02 22.74
CA THR A 215 -5.10 22.06 23.60
C THR A 215 -4.27 23.05 22.78
N ALA A 216 -3.45 22.57 21.84
CA ALA A 216 -2.67 23.41 20.95
C ALA A 216 -3.55 24.32 20.08
N LYS A 217 -4.67 23.79 19.54
CA LYS A 217 -5.65 24.59 18.79
C LYS A 217 -6.32 25.67 19.66
N GLN A 218 -6.67 25.34 20.90
CA GLN A 218 -7.23 26.32 21.84
C GLN A 218 -6.23 27.45 22.14
N LEU A 219 -4.97 27.10 22.42
CA LEU A 219 -3.91 28.09 22.66
C LEU A 219 -3.65 28.94 21.42
N GLN A 220 -3.58 28.34 20.24
CA GLN A 220 -3.41 29.04 18.97
C GLN A 220 -4.55 30.03 18.71
N GLY A 221 -5.79 29.68 19.08
CA GLY A 221 -6.94 30.60 19.02
C GLY A 221 -6.87 31.74 20.04
N ALA A 222 -6.25 31.52 21.21
CA ALA A 222 -6.08 32.53 22.25
C ALA A 222 -4.93 33.51 21.96
N MET A 223 -3.89 33.09 21.24
CA MET A 223 -2.74 33.93 20.86
C MET A 223 -3.12 35.28 20.24
N PRO A 224 -3.97 35.37 19.19
CA PRO A 224 -4.31 36.66 18.58
C PRO A 224 -5.08 37.58 19.54
N ILE A 225 -5.89 37.02 20.44
CA ILE A 225 -6.61 37.78 21.47
C ILE A 225 -5.62 38.40 22.46
N LEU A 226 -4.65 37.61 22.93
CA LEU A 226 -3.59 38.09 23.81
C LEU A 226 -2.70 39.13 23.13
N GLU A 227 -2.34 38.93 21.86
CA GLU A 227 -1.60 39.92 21.07
C GLU A 227 -2.37 41.24 20.93
N GLN A 228 -3.69 41.17 20.74
CA GLN A 228 -4.54 42.35 20.68
C GLN A 228 -4.57 43.07 22.03
N HIS A 229 -4.75 42.35 23.14
CA HIS A 229 -4.69 42.94 24.48
C HIS A 229 -3.34 43.58 24.78
N MET A 230 -2.22 42.96 24.35
CA MET A 230 -0.89 43.55 24.49
C MET A 230 -0.76 44.86 23.69
N LYS A 231 -1.32 44.93 22.48
CA LYS A 231 -1.35 46.17 21.69
C LYS A 231 -2.19 47.25 22.38
N ASP A 232 -3.35 46.88 22.93
CA ASP A 232 -4.24 47.80 23.62
C ASP A 232 -3.62 48.36 24.91
N ILE A 233 -2.94 47.50 25.69
CA ILE A 233 -2.16 47.92 26.87
C ILE A 233 -1.10 48.94 26.46
N ARG A 234 -0.25 48.63 25.46
CA ARG A 234 0.79 49.55 24.97
C ARG A 234 0.21 50.88 24.49
N ARG A 235 -0.93 50.85 23.80
CA ARG A 235 -1.63 52.07 23.35
C ARG A 235 -2.09 52.91 24.55
N THR A 236 -2.62 52.25 25.58
CA THR A 236 -3.10 52.90 26.79
C THR A 236 -1.95 53.49 27.61
N GLU A 237 -0.84 52.77 27.74
CA GLU A 237 0.39 53.26 28.38
C GLU A 237 0.94 54.49 27.64
N ALA A 238 1.07 54.42 26.31
CA ALA A 238 1.52 55.56 25.51
C ALA A 238 0.60 56.78 25.65
N GLY A 239 -0.72 56.55 25.72
CA GLY A 239 -1.72 57.59 25.98
C GLY A 239 -1.56 58.20 27.37
N ARG A 240 -1.38 57.37 28.39
CA ARG A 240 -1.11 57.80 29.77
C ARG A 240 0.17 58.63 29.84
N ASP A 241 1.25 58.23 29.19
CA ASP A 241 2.51 58.97 29.17
C ASP A 241 2.40 60.31 28.43
N ALA A 242 1.63 60.36 27.34
CA ALA A 242 1.33 61.60 26.63
C ALA A 242 0.52 62.58 27.50
N LEU A 243 -0.52 62.08 28.19
CA LEU A 243 -1.31 62.86 29.13
C LEU A 243 -0.48 63.30 30.34
N GLY A 244 0.40 62.43 30.85
CA GLY A 244 1.33 62.74 31.93
C GLY A 244 2.29 63.88 31.55
N ARG A 245 2.89 63.82 30.35
CA ARG A 245 3.71 64.91 29.81
C ARG A 245 2.91 66.21 29.67
N SER A 246 1.68 66.12 29.14
CA SER A 246 0.79 67.28 28.99
C SER A 246 0.45 67.89 30.36
N ALA A 247 0.13 67.07 31.36
CA ALA A 247 -0.16 67.52 32.71
C ALA A 247 1.06 68.18 33.38
N THR A 248 2.27 67.66 33.17
CA THR A 248 3.51 68.29 33.66
C THR A 248 3.73 69.66 33.00
N ILE A 249 3.53 69.77 31.69
CA ILE A 249 3.63 71.06 30.97
C ILE A 249 2.56 72.04 31.49
N LEU A 250 1.32 71.59 31.65
CA LEU A 250 0.24 72.42 32.18
C LEU A 250 0.51 72.88 33.62
N LYS A 251 1.17 72.06 34.45
CA LYS A 251 1.63 72.45 35.80
C LYS A 251 2.75 73.49 35.76
N THR A 252 3.55 73.54 34.70
CA THR A 252 4.61 74.55 34.52
C THR A 252 4.11 75.88 33.95
N LEU A 253 2.87 75.93 33.45
CA LEU A 253 2.25 77.21 33.12
C LEU A 253 2.00 77.96 34.43
N GLY A 254 2.68 79.09 34.60
CA GLY A 254 2.38 80.03 35.67
C GLY A 254 0.93 80.51 35.59
N SER A 255 0.40 81.07 36.69
CA SER A 255 -0.89 81.75 36.68
C SER A 255 -0.94 82.75 35.51
N VAL A 256 -2.07 82.79 34.82
CA VAL A 256 -2.33 83.75 33.72
C VAL A 256 -1.78 85.12 34.14
N PRO A 257 -0.88 85.74 33.36
CA PRO A 257 -0.29 87.01 33.74
C PRO A 257 -1.41 88.02 33.96
N GLU A 258 -1.37 88.74 35.10
CA GLU A 258 -2.32 89.82 35.37
C GLU A 258 -2.25 90.81 34.20
N LEU A 259 -3.37 90.93 33.46
CA LEU A 259 -3.47 91.86 32.35
C LEU A 259 -3.20 93.26 32.88
N SER A 260 -2.17 93.92 32.34
CA SER A 260 -1.81 95.29 32.70
C SER A 260 -3.03 96.21 32.68
N PRO A 261 -3.16 97.16 33.63
CA PRO A 261 -4.32 98.03 33.70
C PRO A 261 -4.50 98.83 32.40
N VAL A 262 -5.52 98.45 31.63
CA VAL A 262 -5.97 99.09 30.37
C VAL A 262 -6.55 100.50 30.57
N ALA A 263 -6.43 101.08 31.76
CA ALA A 263 -6.90 102.43 32.07
C ALA A 263 -6.25 103.49 31.16
N GLY A 264 -4.94 103.36 30.89
CA GLY A 264 -4.23 104.28 29.98
C GLY A 264 -4.71 104.19 28.53
N LEU A 265 -4.96 102.97 28.04
CA LEU A 265 -5.54 102.74 26.70
C LEU A 265 -6.98 103.25 26.60
N ARG A 266 -7.78 103.05 27.66
CA ARG A 266 -9.16 103.54 27.74
C ARG A 266 -9.21 105.07 27.80
N ALA A 267 -8.24 105.71 28.48
CA ALA A 267 -8.09 107.16 28.49
C ALA A 267 -7.68 107.71 27.12
N LEU A 268 -6.75 107.05 26.42
CA LEU A 268 -6.34 107.43 25.07
C LEU A 268 -7.51 107.33 24.07
N VAL A 269 -8.32 106.27 24.15
CA VAL A 269 -9.54 106.14 23.34
C VAL A 269 -10.53 107.26 23.66
N ALA A 270 -10.75 107.57 24.95
CA ALA A 270 -11.60 108.70 25.33
C ALA A 270 -11.06 110.06 24.86
N ASP A 271 -9.74 110.25 24.82
CA ASP A 271 -9.11 111.45 24.24
C ASP A 271 -9.28 111.51 22.73
N MET A 272 -9.18 110.37 22.03
CA MET A 272 -9.46 110.28 20.59
C MET A 272 -10.93 110.59 20.29
N ASP A 273 -11.86 110.09 21.10
CA ASP A 273 -13.29 110.39 20.97
C ASP A 273 -13.55 111.88 21.21
N ARG A 274 -12.98 112.47 22.28
CA ARG A 274 -13.05 113.92 22.54
C ARG A 274 -12.48 114.74 21.39
N ALA A 275 -11.36 114.30 20.80
CA ALA A 275 -10.75 114.96 19.65
C ALA A 275 -11.64 114.85 18.41
N SER A 276 -12.25 113.69 18.17
CA SER A 276 -13.22 113.48 17.09
C SER A 276 -14.46 114.35 17.26
N ASP A 277 -15.01 114.44 18.48
CA ASP A 277 -16.13 115.32 18.82
C ASP A 277 -15.79 116.80 18.64
N ARG A 278 -14.58 117.22 19.01
CA ARG A 278 -14.08 118.58 18.73
C ARG A 278 -13.95 118.83 17.24
N LEU A 279 -13.51 117.84 16.47
CA LEU A 279 -13.41 117.94 15.02
C LEU A 279 -14.80 118.04 14.38
N ALA A 280 -15.77 117.26 14.87
CA ALA A 280 -17.17 117.32 14.44
C ALA A 280 -17.83 118.64 14.84
N ALA A 281 -17.57 119.16 16.05
CA ALA A 281 -18.02 120.46 16.49
C ALA A 281 -17.40 121.58 15.65
N ALA A 282 -16.09 121.56 15.39
CA ALA A 282 -15.42 122.49 14.49
C ALA A 282 -15.95 122.38 13.05
N GLY A 283 -16.30 121.17 12.59
CA GLY A 283 -16.97 120.94 11.31
C GLY A 283 -18.37 121.57 11.26
N ARG A 284 -19.16 121.46 12.34
CA ARG A 284 -20.45 122.16 12.49
C ARG A 284 -20.25 123.67 12.51
N THR A 285 -19.29 124.18 13.28
CA THR A 285 -18.93 125.61 13.31
C THR A 285 -18.52 126.10 11.93
N ARG A 286 -17.68 125.35 11.21
CA ARG A 286 -17.29 125.64 9.82
C ARG A 286 -18.51 125.62 8.90
N ALA A 287 -19.44 124.70 9.05
CA ALA A 287 -20.68 124.66 8.27
C ALA A 287 -21.59 125.87 8.55
N THR A 288 -21.67 126.34 9.80
CA THR A 288 -22.38 127.58 10.16
C THR A 288 -21.67 128.87 9.73
N LEU A 289 -20.34 128.85 9.60
CA LEU A 289 -19.53 129.99 9.13
C LEU A 289 -19.30 129.98 7.61
N ALA A 290 -19.63 128.88 6.92
CA ALA A 290 -19.55 128.75 5.46
C ALA A 290 -20.45 129.70 4.63
N PRO A 291 -21.60 130.22 5.11
CA PRO A 291 -22.40 131.19 4.36
C PRO A 291 -21.95 132.64 4.50
N LEU A 292 -20.85 132.93 5.22
CA LEU A 292 -20.30 134.27 5.32
C LEU A 292 -19.43 134.57 4.09
N ALA A 293 -19.88 135.54 3.29
CA ALA A 293 -19.18 135.99 2.08
C ALA A 293 -17.77 136.51 2.40
N ALA A 294 -16.83 136.12 1.53
CA ALA A 294 -15.39 136.25 1.71
C ALA A 294 -14.83 137.67 1.50
N PRO A 295 -13.74 138.06 2.20
CA PRO A 295 -12.84 139.13 1.77
C PRO A 295 -11.89 138.66 0.64
N PRO A 296 -11.48 139.55 -0.29
CA PRO A 296 -10.77 139.20 -1.52
C PRO A 296 -9.24 138.99 -1.39
N LEU A 297 -8.77 138.06 -2.21
CA LEU A 297 -7.43 137.70 -2.75
C LEU A 297 -6.17 138.51 -2.35
N SER A 298 -5.10 137.77 -2.04
CA SER A 298 -3.70 138.17 -2.28
C SER A 298 -2.83 136.94 -2.61
N GLU A 299 -2.49 136.85 -3.90
CA GLU A 299 -1.29 136.34 -4.59
C GLU A 299 -0.63 134.95 -4.37
N ASP A 300 -0.12 134.47 -5.51
CA ASP A 300 0.44 133.18 -5.90
C ASP A 300 1.86 132.93 -5.34
N THR A 301 2.02 131.90 -4.50
CA THR A 301 3.31 131.44 -3.96
C THR A 301 3.74 130.07 -4.49
N GLY A 302 3.42 129.73 -5.75
CA GLY A 302 3.84 128.46 -6.38
C GLY A 302 5.35 128.24 -6.40
N ARG A 303 6.16 129.31 -6.41
CA ARG A 303 7.63 129.24 -6.47
C ARG A 303 8.31 128.88 -5.13
N LEU A 304 7.61 128.94 -4.00
CA LEU A 304 8.18 128.61 -2.68
C LEU A 304 7.99 127.13 -2.31
N ALA A 305 6.95 126.47 -2.84
CA ALA A 305 6.66 125.06 -2.62
C ALA A 305 7.66 124.13 -3.35
N GLU A 306 8.08 124.48 -4.58
CA GLU A 306 9.08 123.70 -5.34
C GLU A 306 10.48 123.71 -4.69
N LEU A 307 10.84 124.77 -3.97
CA LEU A 307 12.14 124.85 -3.28
C LEU A 307 12.17 123.94 -2.04
N CYS A 308 11.06 123.84 -1.30
CA CYS A 308 10.93 122.97 -0.14
C CYS A 308 10.96 121.48 -0.53
N GLU A 309 10.36 121.11 -1.66
CA GLU A 309 10.34 119.71 -2.12
C GLU A 309 11.74 119.24 -2.60
N ARG A 310 12.52 120.13 -3.22
CA ARG A 310 13.90 119.84 -3.64
C ARG A 310 14.85 119.63 -2.45
N LEU A 311 14.67 120.38 -1.36
CA LEU A 311 15.48 120.25 -0.14
C LEU A 311 15.14 118.98 0.67
N GLN A 312 13.89 118.53 0.66
CA GLN A 312 13.49 117.28 1.33
C GLN A 312 14.01 116.03 0.61
N LYS A 313 14.04 116.03 -0.74
CA LYS A 313 14.57 114.91 -1.53
C LYS A 313 16.09 114.73 -1.38
N THR A 314 16.86 115.81 -1.27
CA THR A 314 18.32 115.73 -1.03
C THR A 314 18.67 115.29 0.39
N ALA A 315 17.90 115.71 1.41
CA ALA A 315 18.09 115.28 2.80
C ALA A 315 17.79 113.77 3.01
N ALA A 316 16.81 113.22 2.31
CA ALA A 316 16.49 111.80 2.36
C ALA A 316 17.56 110.91 1.67
N GLY A 317 18.19 111.42 0.61
CA GLY A 317 19.28 110.74 -0.10
C GLY A 317 20.56 110.61 0.75
N LEU A 318 20.90 111.65 1.51
CA LEU A 318 22.11 111.67 2.35
C LEU A 318 22.02 110.69 3.54
N ARG A 319 20.85 110.61 4.20
CA ARG A 319 20.60 109.65 5.31
C ARG A 319 20.67 108.18 4.86
N LYS A 320 20.26 107.87 3.63
CA LYS A 320 20.33 106.50 3.08
C LYS A 320 21.77 106.09 2.76
N ALA A 321 22.63 107.02 2.37
CA ALA A 321 24.05 106.77 2.11
C ALA A 321 24.86 106.59 3.40
N GLU A 322 24.55 107.35 4.46
CA GLU A 322 25.22 107.24 5.78
C GLU A 322 24.92 105.92 6.52
N VAL A 323 23.67 105.44 6.45
CA VAL A 323 23.28 104.15 7.06
C VAL A 323 23.93 102.97 6.32
N ARG A 324 24.06 103.07 4.98
CA ARG A 324 24.72 102.04 4.18
C ARG A 324 26.24 101.98 4.43
N ASN A 325 26.89 103.11 4.72
CA ASN A 325 28.32 103.15 5.01
C ASN A 325 28.66 102.67 6.43
N ARG A 326 27.77 102.90 7.42
CA ARG A 326 27.91 102.34 8.78
C ARG A 326 27.70 100.82 8.86
N ALA A 327 26.90 100.24 7.97
CA ALA A 327 26.61 98.81 7.97
C ALA A 327 27.68 97.94 7.29
N MET A 328 28.70 98.53 6.65
CA MET A 328 29.75 97.80 5.91
C MET A 328 31.17 97.99 6.46
N ALA A 329 31.33 98.61 7.64
CA ALA A 329 32.64 98.93 8.22
C ALA A 329 33.32 97.77 8.97
N ASP A 330 32.60 96.68 9.31
CA ASP A 330 33.13 95.57 10.14
C ASP A 330 32.86 94.16 9.58
N LEU A 331 32.77 94.00 8.26
CA LEU A 331 32.69 92.66 7.64
C LEU A 331 34.08 92.19 7.20
N LEU A 332 34.71 91.38 8.03
CA LEU A 332 35.86 90.55 7.67
C LEU A 332 35.49 89.61 6.51
N THR A 333 36.37 89.53 5.52
CA THR A 333 36.27 88.64 4.37
C THR A 333 36.39 87.16 4.79
N PRO A 334 35.67 86.22 4.15
CA PRO A 334 35.80 84.79 4.46
C PRO A 334 37.21 84.31 4.10
N THR A 335 37.83 83.57 5.02
CA THR A 335 39.09 82.84 4.78
C THR A 335 38.91 81.75 3.72
N ALA A 336 39.96 81.51 2.93
CA ALA A 336 39.98 80.51 1.86
C ALA A 336 39.59 79.11 2.39
N MET A 337 38.64 78.46 1.72
CA MET A 337 38.24 77.08 2.04
C MET A 337 39.42 76.14 1.82
N GLU A 338 39.85 75.47 2.88
CA GLU A 338 40.76 74.33 2.79
C GLU A 338 40.07 73.16 2.07
N ASN A 339 40.87 72.42 1.31
CA ASN A 339 40.44 71.38 0.38
C ASN A 339 39.65 70.26 1.09
N SER A 340 38.31 70.31 0.99
CA SER A 340 37.39 69.36 1.62
C SER A 340 37.26 68.02 0.89
N ALA A 341 38.10 67.76 -0.13
CA ALA A 341 38.07 66.51 -0.90
C ALA A 341 38.28 65.26 -0.03
N TYR A 342 39.12 65.35 1.01
CA TYR A 342 39.35 64.25 1.96
C TYR A 342 38.11 63.96 2.83
N LEU A 343 37.40 65.00 3.29
CA LEU A 343 36.19 64.82 4.10
C LEU A 343 35.02 64.27 3.28
N VAL A 344 34.91 64.66 2.00
CA VAL A 344 33.91 64.09 1.07
C VAL A 344 34.23 62.62 0.77
N ALA A 345 35.50 62.28 0.53
CA ALA A 345 35.92 60.89 0.34
C ALA A 345 35.66 60.02 1.58
N LEU A 346 35.92 60.55 2.78
CA LEU A 346 35.65 59.85 4.05
C LEU A 346 34.15 59.64 4.28
N VAL A 347 33.31 60.61 3.92
CA VAL A 347 31.85 60.51 4.00
C VAL A 347 31.31 59.47 2.99
N ASP A 348 31.85 59.43 1.78
CA ASP A 348 31.49 58.40 0.78
C ASP A 348 31.95 57.00 1.22
N GLU A 349 33.13 56.87 1.84
CA GLU A 349 33.59 55.61 2.42
C GLU A 349 32.71 55.14 3.59
N MET A 350 32.32 56.06 4.48
CA MET A 350 31.39 55.77 5.57
C MET A 350 30.00 55.38 5.07
N LEU A 351 29.49 56.03 4.02
CA LEU A 351 28.22 55.68 3.37
C LEU A 351 28.31 54.31 2.70
N ALA A 352 29.38 54.01 1.97
CA ALA A 352 29.62 52.72 1.34
C ALA A 352 29.79 51.59 2.38
N ALA A 353 30.48 51.84 3.49
CA ALA A 353 30.59 50.91 4.61
C ALA A 353 29.22 50.65 5.27
N ARG A 354 28.40 51.70 5.47
CA ARG A 354 27.06 51.57 6.05
C ARG A 354 26.10 50.79 5.14
N TYR A 355 26.21 50.96 3.82
CA TYR A 355 25.45 50.16 2.86
C TYR A 355 25.92 48.70 2.84
N ARG A 356 27.23 48.43 2.94
CA ARG A 356 27.77 47.06 3.09
C ARG A 356 27.26 46.40 4.37
N LEU A 357 27.28 47.11 5.49
CA LEU A 357 26.76 46.63 6.78
C LEU A 357 25.27 46.33 6.73
N LYS A 358 24.45 47.21 6.12
CA LYS A 358 23.03 46.93 5.88
C LYS A 358 22.81 45.70 5.00
N ARG A 359 23.64 45.50 3.96
CA ARG A 359 23.53 44.35 3.05
C ARG A 359 23.91 43.04 3.74
N VAL A 360 24.93 43.05 4.59
CA VAL A 360 25.32 41.91 5.44
C VAL A 360 24.24 41.62 6.47
N ALA A 361 23.71 42.63 7.17
CA ALA A 361 22.62 42.46 8.13
C ALA A 361 21.33 41.92 7.48
N ARG A 362 21.04 42.33 6.23
CA ARG A 362 19.90 41.78 5.46
C ARG A 362 20.13 40.33 5.07
N ARG A 363 21.38 39.96 4.72
CA ARG A 363 21.78 38.57 4.48
C ARG A 363 21.71 37.74 5.74
N GLU A 364 22.17 38.25 6.87
CA GLU A 364 22.07 37.59 8.18
C GLU A 364 20.60 37.40 8.59
N ALA A 365 19.74 38.40 8.39
CA ALA A 365 18.31 38.28 8.68
C ALA A 365 17.63 37.18 7.82
N VAL A 366 17.98 37.08 6.53
CA VAL A 366 17.49 36.03 5.63
C VAL A 366 18.06 34.66 6.01
N LEU A 367 19.33 34.59 6.38
CA LEU A 367 19.98 33.34 6.80
C LEU A 367 19.48 32.86 8.17
N ARG A 368 19.10 33.76 9.09
CA ARG A 368 18.45 33.41 10.37
C ARG A 368 17.02 32.88 10.22
N THR A 369 16.34 33.20 9.12
CA THR A 369 15.00 32.67 8.81
C THR A 369 15.01 31.32 8.10
N ILE A 370 16.18 30.84 7.66
CA ILE A 370 16.32 29.49 7.14
C ILE A 370 16.46 28.57 8.35
N ALA A 371 15.43 27.76 8.59
CA ALA A 371 15.49 26.71 9.60
C ALA A 371 16.72 25.84 9.35
N GLU A 372 17.46 25.49 10.42
CA GLU A 372 18.53 24.51 10.30
C GLU A 372 17.98 23.27 9.58
N PRO A 373 18.68 22.76 8.54
CA PRO A 373 18.23 21.56 7.86
C PRO A 373 18.06 20.45 8.92
N PRO A 374 16.95 19.68 8.86
CA PRO A 374 16.70 18.65 9.85
C PRO A 374 17.93 17.74 9.93
N ARG A 375 18.47 17.60 11.14
CA ARG A 375 19.54 16.62 11.39
C ARG A 375 18.94 15.27 11.05
N LEU A 376 19.52 14.59 10.06
CA LEU A 376 19.19 13.20 9.74
C LEU A 376 19.54 12.38 10.98
N GLU A 377 18.55 12.14 11.84
CA GLU A 377 18.70 11.14 12.88
C GLU A 377 19.04 9.83 12.19
N GLN A 378 20.13 9.18 12.62
CA GLN A 378 20.43 7.82 12.18
C GLN A 378 19.34 6.92 12.74
N ASP A 379 18.28 6.75 11.95
CA ASP A 379 17.21 5.83 12.26
C ASP A 379 17.82 4.43 12.35
N ALA A 380 17.91 3.91 13.57
CA ALA A 380 18.50 2.60 13.86
C ALA A 380 17.82 1.50 13.03
N ARG A 381 16.54 1.69 12.66
CA ARG A 381 15.80 0.77 11.79
C ARG A 381 16.28 0.84 10.33
N LEU A 382 16.56 2.03 9.82
CA LEU A 382 17.13 2.18 8.47
C LEU A 382 18.55 1.61 8.42
N GLY A 383 19.32 1.81 9.50
CA GLY A 383 20.64 1.23 9.67
C GLY A 383 20.62 -0.31 9.69
N SER A 384 19.71 -0.92 10.44
CA SER A 384 19.56 -2.38 10.47
C SER A 384 19.09 -2.92 9.12
N LEU A 385 18.16 -2.24 8.45
CA LEU A 385 17.62 -2.66 7.15
C LEU A 385 18.70 -2.59 6.05
N LEU A 386 19.56 -1.57 6.08
CA LEU A 386 20.73 -1.49 5.19
C LEU A 386 21.77 -2.56 5.49
N ALA A 387 21.98 -2.93 6.76
CA ALA A 387 22.87 -4.02 7.15
C ALA A 387 22.33 -5.38 6.68
N ASP A 388 21.03 -5.62 6.83
CA ASP A 388 20.34 -6.82 6.35
C ASP A 388 20.39 -6.93 4.83
N LEU A 389 20.15 -5.83 4.11
CA LEU A 389 20.28 -5.78 2.64
C LEU A 389 21.70 -6.15 2.20
N ARG A 390 22.73 -5.59 2.85
CA ARG A 390 24.13 -5.94 2.54
C ARG A 390 24.43 -7.40 2.83
N ARG A 391 23.93 -7.95 3.94
CA ARG A 391 24.10 -9.37 4.29
C ARG A 391 23.44 -10.28 3.25
N LEU A 392 22.19 -10.00 2.88
CA LEU A 392 21.46 -10.78 1.89
C LEU A 392 22.12 -10.70 0.50
N THR A 393 22.64 -9.53 0.14
CA THR A 393 23.37 -9.35 -1.13
C THR A 393 24.66 -10.18 -1.13
N GLY A 394 25.39 -10.21 -0.01
CA GLY A 394 26.58 -11.05 0.14
C GLY A 394 26.28 -12.54 0.07
N LEU A 395 25.20 -13.01 0.73
CA LEU A 395 24.75 -14.39 0.64
C LEU A 395 24.36 -14.78 -0.79
N ARG A 396 23.69 -13.87 -1.52
CA ARG A 396 23.33 -14.09 -2.93
C ARG A 396 24.58 -14.25 -3.80
N GLN A 397 25.57 -13.37 -3.64
CA GLN A 397 26.83 -13.44 -4.39
C GLN A 397 27.62 -14.72 -4.08
N ALA A 398 27.63 -15.15 -2.81
CA ALA A 398 28.27 -16.41 -2.43
C ALA A 398 27.59 -17.62 -3.09
N ALA A 399 26.26 -17.68 -3.07
CA ALA A 399 25.49 -18.74 -3.71
C ALA A 399 25.63 -18.74 -5.24
N GLU A 400 25.67 -17.56 -5.88
CA GLU A 400 25.97 -17.40 -7.30
C GLU A 400 27.37 -17.93 -7.65
N GLY A 401 28.36 -17.69 -6.77
CA GLY A 401 29.71 -18.24 -6.91
C GLY A 401 29.77 -19.76 -6.78
N GLU A 402 29.10 -20.34 -5.78
CA GLU A 402 29.02 -21.79 -5.59
C GLU A 402 28.33 -22.48 -6.78
N LEU A 403 27.26 -21.87 -7.31
CA LEU A 403 26.57 -22.38 -8.49
C LEU A 403 27.49 -22.41 -9.72
N ALA A 404 28.21 -21.31 -9.98
CA ALA A 404 29.15 -21.24 -11.09
C ALA A 404 30.29 -22.28 -10.96
N GLU A 405 30.77 -22.54 -9.74
CA GLU A 405 31.78 -23.58 -9.49
C GLU A 405 31.22 -24.98 -9.76
N LEU A 406 29.99 -25.26 -9.31
CA LEU A 406 29.31 -26.54 -9.57
C LEU A 406 29.04 -26.76 -11.06
N GLU A 407 28.62 -25.73 -11.79
CA GLU A 407 28.43 -25.79 -13.24
C GLU A 407 29.76 -26.11 -13.96
N THR A 408 30.85 -25.48 -13.54
CA THR A 408 32.18 -25.74 -14.09
C THR A 408 32.64 -27.17 -13.80
N ARG A 409 32.41 -27.68 -12.59
CA ARG A 409 32.70 -29.08 -12.22
C ARG A 409 31.86 -30.06 -13.02
N LEU A 410 30.57 -29.78 -13.18
CA LEU A 410 29.66 -30.62 -13.96
C LEU A 410 30.08 -30.68 -15.43
N GLN A 411 30.51 -29.56 -16.01
CA GLN A 411 31.05 -29.54 -17.36
C GLN A 411 32.36 -30.34 -17.48
N THR A 412 33.27 -30.18 -16.52
CA THR A 412 34.54 -30.94 -16.50
C THR A 412 34.28 -32.45 -16.41
N VAL A 413 33.31 -32.87 -15.59
CA VAL A 413 32.90 -34.28 -15.48
C VAL A 413 32.28 -34.76 -16.79
N ARG A 414 31.43 -33.97 -17.44
CA ARG A 414 30.87 -34.28 -18.77
C ARG A 414 31.96 -34.48 -19.81
N ASP A 415 32.92 -33.57 -19.88
CA ASP A 415 34.02 -33.64 -20.86
C ASP A 415 34.89 -34.88 -20.62
N THR A 416 35.17 -35.19 -19.35
CA THR A 416 35.93 -36.40 -18.95
C THR A 416 35.17 -37.69 -19.31
N LEU A 417 33.86 -37.73 -19.05
CA LEU A 417 32.98 -38.84 -19.44
C LEU A 417 32.93 -38.99 -20.96
N GLY A 418 32.80 -37.89 -21.70
CA GLY A 418 32.81 -37.88 -23.15
C GLY A 418 34.10 -38.44 -23.74
N ALA A 419 35.26 -38.05 -23.20
CA ALA A 419 36.55 -38.59 -23.61
C ALA A 419 36.65 -40.11 -23.36
N ARG A 420 36.19 -40.59 -22.19
CA ARG A 420 36.18 -42.03 -21.87
C ARG A 420 35.20 -42.84 -22.70
N LEU A 421 34.02 -42.31 -22.98
CA LEU A 421 33.04 -42.97 -23.85
C LEU A 421 33.53 -43.02 -25.30
N ALA A 422 34.27 -42.00 -25.76
CA ALA A 422 34.91 -42.00 -27.08
C ALA A 422 36.03 -43.05 -27.19
N GLU A 423 36.84 -43.24 -26.14
CA GLU A 423 37.85 -44.31 -26.08
C GLU A 423 37.22 -45.71 -26.12
N LEU A 424 36.06 -45.90 -25.49
CA LEU A 424 35.34 -47.18 -25.48
C LEU A 424 34.63 -47.49 -26.81
N GLY A 425 34.34 -46.46 -27.63
CA GLY A 425 33.76 -46.57 -28.98
C GLY A 425 32.28 -47.01 -29.05
N GLY A 426 31.79 -47.76 -28.06
CA GLY A 426 30.40 -48.22 -27.95
C GLY A 426 30.13 -49.05 -26.69
N CYS A 427 28.86 -49.38 -26.45
CA CYS A 427 28.46 -50.19 -25.30
C CYS A 427 29.03 -51.62 -25.39
N PRO A 428 29.79 -52.12 -24.39
CA PRO A 428 30.35 -53.47 -24.42
C PRO A 428 29.30 -54.60 -24.33
N THR A 429 28.05 -54.27 -23.99
CA THR A 429 26.97 -55.25 -23.82
C THR A 429 26.04 -55.33 -25.02
N CYS A 430 25.78 -54.22 -25.72
CA CYS A 430 24.82 -54.17 -26.83
C CYS A 430 25.36 -53.55 -28.13
N GLY A 431 26.60 -53.05 -28.15
CA GLY A 431 27.25 -52.50 -29.36
C GLY A 431 26.73 -51.14 -29.84
N ALA A 432 25.75 -50.53 -29.16
CA ALA A 432 25.22 -49.23 -29.52
C ALA A 432 26.21 -48.08 -29.24
N ARG A 433 26.19 -47.03 -30.07
CA ARG A 433 26.94 -45.79 -29.84
C ARG A 433 26.37 -45.06 -28.62
N ILE A 434 27.24 -44.69 -27.68
CA ILE A 434 26.88 -43.92 -26.48
C ILE A 434 27.58 -42.56 -26.58
N ASP A 435 26.81 -41.48 -26.48
CA ASP A 435 27.29 -40.11 -26.29
C ASP A 435 27.10 -39.67 -24.83
N ALA A 436 27.84 -38.65 -24.40
CA ALA A 436 27.85 -38.19 -23.01
C ALA A 436 26.47 -37.67 -22.56
N ASP A 437 25.70 -37.08 -23.47
CA ASP A 437 24.37 -36.55 -23.19
C ASP A 437 23.32 -37.65 -23.03
N SER A 438 23.28 -38.69 -23.90
CA SER A 438 22.31 -39.80 -23.71
C SER A 438 22.65 -40.72 -22.54
N PHE A 439 23.91 -40.73 -22.09
CA PHE A 439 24.31 -41.47 -20.89
C PHE A 439 23.80 -40.81 -19.60
N LEU A 440 23.75 -39.47 -19.55
CA LEU A 440 23.36 -38.71 -18.35
C LEU A 440 21.85 -38.43 -18.24
N ASP A 441 21.14 -38.24 -19.36
CA ASP A 441 19.73 -37.80 -19.36
C ASP A 441 18.66 -38.91 -19.29
N ARG A 442 18.98 -40.04 -18.63
CA ARG A 442 18.13 -41.25 -18.54
C ARG A 442 17.80 -41.88 -19.89
N GLY A 443 18.71 -42.74 -20.34
CA GLY A 443 18.39 -43.88 -21.19
C GLY A 443 18.71 -43.66 -22.67
N HIS A 444 19.71 -44.38 -23.13
CA HIS A 444 19.97 -44.57 -24.56
C HIS A 444 18.77 -45.31 -25.19
N VAL A 445 18.31 -44.80 -26.34
CA VAL A 445 17.22 -45.40 -27.11
C VAL A 445 17.74 -46.69 -27.76
N HIS A 446 17.19 -47.83 -27.36
CA HIS A 446 17.43 -49.11 -28.05
C HIS A 446 16.72 -49.08 -29.42
N GLY A 447 17.44 -48.65 -30.46
CA GLY A 447 17.02 -48.79 -31.85
C GLY A 447 17.05 -50.27 -32.28
N ARG A 448 16.00 -50.68 -33.00
CA ARG A 448 15.88 -52.00 -33.63
C ARG A 448 16.89 -52.21 -34.75
#